data_AF-A0A8T4J067-F1
#
_entry.id   AF-A0A8T4J067-F1
#
_cell.length_a   1.000
_cell.length_b   1.000
_cell.length_c   1.000
_cell.angle_alpha   90.00
_cell.angle_beta   90.00
_cell.angle_gamma   90.00
#
_symmetry.space_group_name_H-M   'P 1'
#
loop_
_entity.id
_entity.type
_entity.pdbx_description
1 polymer ?
#
loop_
_entity_poly.entity_id
_entity_poly.type
_entity_poly.pdbx_seq_one_letter_code
_entity_poly.pdbx_strand_id
1 'polypeptide(L)' 'MRKFKRAAVLGATILAFSGAAAGVSQAADHTSETPGNYKTDCNKEQLAKELEMGNGGPVVVDRCTQAPSADTMIVHWHDA' A
#
# COMPACT_ATOMS: atom_id res chain seq x y z
N MET A 1 50.52 3.29 -4.06
CA MET A 1 49.55 2.34 -3.46
C MET A 1 49.51 2.47 -1.94
N ARG A 2 48.42 3.03 -1.39
CA ARG A 2 47.95 2.97 0.03
C ARG A 2 46.42 3.22 -0.04
N LYS A 3 45.56 2.19 0.03
CA LYS A 3 44.91 1.54 1.20
C LYS A 3 43.58 2.22 1.65
N PHE A 4 42.47 1.47 1.47
CA PHE A 4 41.17 1.41 2.17
C PHE A 4 40.22 2.63 2.12
N LYS A 5 39.07 2.56 1.42
CA LYS A 5 37.75 1.93 1.73
C LYS A 5 36.82 2.79 2.61
N ARG A 6 35.65 3.11 2.00
CA ARG A 6 34.29 3.27 2.56
C ARG A 6 33.82 4.66 3.08
N ALA A 7 32.67 5.04 2.50
CA ALA A 7 31.44 5.51 3.14
C ALA A 7 31.35 6.96 3.66
N ALA A 8 30.55 7.76 2.95
CA ALA A 8 29.57 8.68 3.55
C ALA A 8 28.63 9.21 2.46
N VAL A 9 27.72 8.36 1.96
CA VAL A 9 26.45 8.87 1.40
C VAL A 9 25.62 9.24 2.62
N LEU A 10 25.83 10.45 3.12
CA LEU A 10 24.99 11.04 4.16
C LEU A 10 23.73 11.55 3.48
N GLY A 11 22.64 10.82 3.72
CA GLY A 11 21.32 11.13 3.21
C GLY A 11 20.83 12.50 3.68
N ALA A 12 20.29 13.25 2.73
CA ALA A 12 19.44 14.39 2.96
C ALA A 12 18.31 14.36 1.93
N THR A 13 17.45 13.35 1.99
CA THR A 13 16.14 13.40 1.32
C THR A 13 15.19 14.19 2.20
N ILE A 14 15.29 15.52 2.11
CA ILE A 14 14.27 16.45 2.57
C ILE A 14 13.12 16.36 1.56
N LEU A 15 12.09 15.56 1.86
CA LEU A 15 10.82 15.60 1.14
C LEU A 15 9.99 16.77 1.67
N ALA A 16 10.35 17.99 1.26
CA ALA A 16 9.53 19.18 1.46
C ALA A 16 8.55 19.32 0.27
N PHE A 17 7.38 18.70 0.40
CA PHE A 17 6.22 19.07 -0.42
C PHE A 17 5.59 20.34 0.17
N SER A 18 6.07 21.50 -0.28
CA SER A 18 5.39 22.78 -0.06
C SER A 18 4.69 23.20 -1.36
N GLY A 19 3.37 23.09 -1.38
CA GLY A 19 2.55 23.54 -2.50
C GLY A 19 1.08 23.24 -2.25
N ALA A 20 0.40 24.17 -1.57
CA ALA A 20 -1.03 24.15 -1.37
C ALA A 20 -1.78 24.17 -2.71
N ALA A 21 -2.63 23.18 -2.94
CA ALA A 21 -3.83 23.28 -3.77
C ALA A 21 -4.93 22.48 -3.06
N ALA A 22 -6.11 23.09 -2.95
CA ALA A 22 -7.22 22.63 -2.14
C ALA A 22 -7.65 21.18 -2.44
N GLY A 23 -7.96 20.43 -1.38
CA GLY A 23 -8.60 19.12 -1.46
C GLY A 23 -7.65 17.92 -1.51
N VAL A 24 -6.74 17.79 -0.54
CA VAL A 24 -6.16 16.47 -0.25
C VAL A 24 -7.17 15.69 0.59
N SER A 25 -8.14 15.07 -0.07
CA SER A 25 -8.73 13.85 0.48
C SER A 25 -7.55 12.91 0.67
N GLN A 26 -7.10 12.73 1.92
CA GLN A 26 -6.17 11.67 2.26
C GLN A 26 -6.98 10.38 2.05
N ALA A 27 -6.96 9.85 0.84
CA ALA A 27 -7.32 8.46 0.61
C ALA A 27 -6.41 7.68 1.56
N ALA A 28 -6.95 7.23 2.69
CA ALA A 28 -6.16 6.54 3.68
C ALA A 28 -5.79 5.19 3.06
N ASP A 29 -4.50 4.95 2.86
CA ASP A 29 -4.03 3.65 2.39
C ASP A 29 -4.16 2.64 3.54
N HIS A 30 -4.97 1.61 3.31
CA HIS A 30 -5.26 0.54 4.25
C HIS A 30 -4.78 -0.80 3.69
N THR A 31 -4.45 -1.72 4.60
CA THR A 31 -4.05 -3.10 4.25
C THR A 31 -4.79 -4.11 5.10
N SER A 32 -5.31 -5.16 4.48
CA SER A 32 -5.95 -6.28 5.16
C SER A 32 -5.34 -7.61 4.73
N GLU A 33 -5.17 -8.55 5.66
CA GLU A 33 -4.77 -9.92 5.35
C GLU A 33 -6.02 -10.79 5.22
N THR A 34 -6.13 -11.53 4.13
CA THR A 34 -7.31 -12.33 3.78
C THR A 34 -6.87 -13.72 3.31
N PRO A 35 -7.57 -14.81 3.68
CA PRO A 35 -7.27 -16.13 3.16
C PRO A 35 -7.43 -16.16 1.63
N GLY A 36 -6.50 -16.82 0.94
CA GLY A 36 -6.50 -16.97 -0.51
C GLY A 36 -5.17 -16.65 -1.18
N ASN A 37 -5.11 -16.89 -2.48
CA ASN A 37 -3.93 -16.66 -3.32
C ASN A 37 -4.04 -15.35 -4.08
N TYR A 38 -3.11 -14.42 -3.83
CA TYR A 38 -3.08 -13.11 -4.47
C TYR A 38 -3.05 -13.13 -6.02
N LYS A 39 -2.66 -14.25 -6.65
CA LYS A 39 -2.61 -14.37 -8.12
C LYS A 39 -3.91 -14.79 -8.76
N THR A 40 -4.70 -15.63 -8.08
CA THR A 40 -5.93 -16.22 -8.64
C THR A 40 -7.18 -15.61 -8.04
N ASP A 41 -7.09 -15.17 -6.78
CA ASP A 41 -8.25 -14.81 -5.95
C ASP A 41 -8.35 -13.29 -5.72
N CYS A 42 -7.43 -12.50 -6.31
CA CYS A 42 -7.46 -11.04 -6.23
C CYS A 42 -8.51 -10.44 -7.16
N ASN A 43 -9.79 -10.57 -6.78
CA ASN A 43 -10.90 -9.91 -7.46
C ASN A 43 -11.19 -8.55 -6.82
N LYS A 44 -10.69 -7.48 -7.44
CA LYS A 44 -10.76 -6.12 -6.91
C LYS A 44 -12.19 -5.62 -6.66
N GLU A 45 -13.13 -5.92 -7.55
CA GLU A 45 -14.52 -5.44 -7.42
C GLU A 45 -15.24 -6.13 -6.25
N GLN A 46 -15.03 -7.43 -6.11
CA GLN A 46 -15.61 -8.19 -5.00
C GLN A 46 -15.00 -7.76 -3.66
N LEU A 47 -13.66 -7.66 -3.60
CA LEU A 47 -12.94 -7.20 -2.41
C LEU A 47 -13.33 -5.78 -2.02
N ALA A 48 -13.49 -4.87 -2.99
CA ALA A 48 -13.97 -3.52 -2.74
C ALA A 48 -15.32 -3.58 -2.04
N LYS A 49 -16.30 -4.30 -2.59
CA LYS A 49 -17.63 -4.41 -2.00
C LYS A 49 -17.63 -5.01 -0.59
N GLU A 50 -16.77 -6.00 -0.32
CA GLU A 50 -16.61 -6.58 1.02
C GLU A 50 -16.01 -5.59 2.01
N LEU A 51 -15.00 -4.82 1.57
CA LEU A 51 -14.36 -3.77 2.35
C LEU A 51 -15.28 -2.57 2.56
N GLU A 52 -16.13 -2.21 1.60
CA GLU A 52 -17.12 -1.13 1.72
C GLU A 52 -18.10 -1.40 2.87
N MET A 53 -18.54 -2.65 3.01
CA MET A 53 -19.41 -3.07 4.11
C MET A 53 -18.71 -2.99 5.48
N GLY A 54 -17.41 -3.26 5.54
CA GLY A 54 -16.62 -3.20 6.77
C GLY A 54 -16.15 -1.79 7.15
N ASN A 55 -15.81 -0.98 6.16
CA ASN A 55 -15.27 0.37 6.30
C ASN A 55 -16.37 1.43 6.44
N GLY A 56 -17.58 1.16 5.94
CA GLY A 56 -18.71 2.09 6.01
C GLY A 56 -18.68 3.20 4.95
N GLY A 57 -17.94 3.00 3.86
CA GLY A 57 -17.78 3.95 2.77
C GLY A 57 -17.22 3.28 1.51
N PRO A 58 -17.29 3.95 0.34
CA PRO A 58 -16.74 3.44 -0.91
C PRO A 58 -15.23 3.24 -0.80
N VAL A 59 -14.72 2.12 -1.31
CA VAL A 59 -13.29 1.80 -1.28
C VAL A 59 -12.79 1.35 -2.64
N VAL A 60 -11.51 1.56 -2.89
CA VAL A 60 -10.82 1.14 -4.12
C VAL A 60 -9.71 0.18 -3.75
N VAL A 61 -9.72 -1.02 -4.36
CA VAL A 61 -8.65 -2.00 -4.17
C VAL A 61 -7.53 -1.78 -5.19
N ASP A 62 -6.36 -1.39 -4.72
CA ASP A 62 -5.20 -1.10 -5.55
C ASP A 62 -4.52 -2.35 -6.07
N ARG A 63 -4.22 -3.28 -5.17
CA ARG A 63 -3.47 -4.50 -5.47
C ARG A 63 -3.60 -5.53 -4.36
N CYS A 64 -3.41 -6.79 -4.73
CA CYS A 64 -3.14 -7.86 -3.77
C CYS A 64 -1.69 -8.31 -3.90
N THR A 65 -1.03 -8.54 -2.78
CA THR A 65 0.34 -9.04 -2.71
C THR A 65 0.41 -10.35 -1.94
N GLN A 66 1.48 -11.11 -2.17
CA GLN A 66 1.72 -12.34 -1.42
C GLN A 66 1.89 -12.02 0.08
N ALA A 67 1.08 -12.68 0.92
CA ALA A 67 1.33 -12.67 2.35
C ALA A 67 2.51 -13.61 2.67
N PRO A 68 3.15 -13.48 3.85
CA PRO A 68 4.20 -14.39 4.27
C PRO A 68 3.71 -15.84 4.44
N SER A 69 2.40 -16.03 4.70
CA SER A 69 1.76 -17.35 4.70
C SER A 69 1.22 -17.71 3.31
N ALA A 70 1.42 -18.97 2.91
CA ALA A 70 1.10 -19.47 1.58
C ALA A 70 -0.41 -19.47 1.26
N ASP A 71 -1.27 -19.50 2.29
CA ASP A 71 -2.72 -19.58 2.18
C ASP A 71 -3.42 -18.23 2.40
N THR A 72 -2.65 -17.14 2.40
CA THR A 72 -3.16 -15.78 2.66
C THR A 72 -2.61 -14.79 1.64
N MET A 73 -3.34 -13.71 1.43
CA MET A 73 -2.96 -12.57 0.62
C MET A 73 -3.14 -11.27 1.40
N ILE A 74 -2.31 -10.28 1.08
CA ILE A 74 -2.44 -8.92 1.61
C ILE A 74 -3.13 -8.08 0.55
N VAL A 75 -4.27 -7.49 0.90
CA VAL A 75 -5.06 -6.60 0.05
C VAL A 75 -4.76 -5.16 0.44
N HIS A 76 -4.31 -4.36 -0.52
CA HIS A 76 -4.06 -2.93 -0.37
C HIS A 76 -5.23 -2.17 -0.99
N TRP A 77 -5.82 -1.27 -0.23
CA TRP A 77 -7.00 -0.51 -0.64
C TRP A 77 -6.99 0.89 -0.03
N HIS A 78 -7.75 1.80 -0.59
CA HIS A 78 -7.93 3.14 -0.05
C HIS A 78 -9.40 3.59 -0.13
N ASP A 79 -9.73 4.59 0.67
CA ASP A 79 -11.06 5.23 0.65
C ASP A 79 -11.23 6.02 -0.66
N ALA A 80 -12.36 5.84 -1.34
CA ALA A 80 -12.66 6.49 -2.62
C ALA A 80 -13.01 7.98 -2.49
#